data_AF-A0A945BBV6-F1
#
_entry.id   AF-A0A945BBV6-F1
#
_cell.length_a   1.000
_cell.length_b   1.000
_cell.length_c   1.000
_cell.angle_alpha   90.00
_cell.angle_beta   90.00
_cell.angle_gamma   90.00
#
_symmetry.space_group_name_H-M   'P 1'
#
loop_
_entity.id
_entity.type
_entity.pdbx_description
1 polymer ?
#
loop_
_entity_poly.entity_id
_entity_poly.type
_entity_poly.pdbx_seq_one_letter_code
_entity_poly.pdbx_strand_id
1 'polypeptide(L)'
;DAHHFDASADSTKTSRVGALLHRAETENLEPLLDFLKQRKGINLIGKPTTDNRAPTVSFTVDGVDPEIIAEKLAKQRIGIANGNCYAYRLMEALGIPPEQGVVRLSFVHYTSKEEVRRLIDALADII
;
A
#
# COMPACT_ATOMS: atom_id res chain seq x y z
N ASP A 1 21.98 -5.72 -11.58
CA ASP A 1 22.39 -4.42 -11.01
C ASP A 1 23.38 -3.68 -11.89
N ALA A 2 24.34 -4.34 -12.56
CA ALA A 2 25.30 -3.68 -13.46
C ALA A 2 24.69 -2.86 -14.63
N HIS A 3 23.45 -3.15 -15.06
CA HIS A 3 22.72 -2.32 -16.03
C HIS A 3 22.22 -0.98 -15.46
N HIS A 4 22.17 -0.84 -14.13
CA HIS A 4 21.61 0.33 -13.44
C HIS A 4 22.68 1.13 -12.68
N PHE A 5 23.90 0.60 -12.52
CA PHE A 5 24.96 1.22 -11.74
C PHE A 5 26.31 1.00 -12.41
N ASP A 6 27.16 2.03 -12.37
CA ASP A 6 28.53 1.95 -12.87
C ASP A 6 29.37 0.95 -12.08
N ALA A 7 30.32 0.31 -12.76
CA ALA A 7 31.20 -0.70 -12.17
C ALA A 7 32.10 -0.16 -11.03
N SER A 8 32.25 1.16 -10.93
CA SER A 8 33.03 1.87 -9.90
C SER A 8 32.19 2.30 -8.68
N ALA A 9 30.94 1.88 -8.57
CA ALA A 9 30.10 2.27 -7.44
C ALA A 9 30.62 1.65 -6.13
N ASP A 10 30.97 2.51 -5.16
CA ASP A 10 31.54 2.20 -3.82
C ASP A 10 30.56 1.49 -2.85
N SER A 11 29.52 0.86 -3.39
CA SER A 11 28.45 0.18 -2.65
C SER A 11 28.50 -1.33 -2.84
N THR A 12 27.96 -2.08 -1.90
CA THR A 12 27.80 -3.54 -2.07
C THR A 12 26.65 -3.84 -3.05
N LYS A 13 26.71 -5.00 -3.72
CA LYS A 13 25.62 -5.46 -4.59
C LYS A 13 24.27 -5.48 -3.87
N THR A 14 24.24 -5.90 -2.61
CA THR A 14 23.02 -5.94 -1.79
C THR A 14 22.42 -4.56 -1.61
N SER A 15 23.23 -3.55 -1.30
CA SER A 15 22.76 -2.16 -1.15
C SER A 15 22.19 -1.61 -2.47
N ARG A 16 22.85 -1.91 -3.60
CA ARG A 16 22.39 -1.49 -4.94
C ARG A 16 21.06 -2.12 -5.31
N VAL A 17 20.91 -3.43 -5.11
CA VAL A 17 19.65 -4.14 -5.36
C VAL A 17 18.56 -3.58 -4.45
N GLY A 18 18.81 -3.43 -3.15
CA GLY A 18 17.86 -2.84 -2.21
C GLY A 18 17.38 -1.45 -2.64
N ALA A 19 18.29 -0.61 -3.15
CA ALA A 19 17.93 0.70 -3.68
C ALA A 19 17.02 0.63 -4.93
N LEU A 20 17.21 -0.36 -5.81
CA LEU A 20 16.32 -0.58 -6.96
C LEU A 20 14.93 -1.04 -6.51
N LEU A 21 14.86 -1.97 -5.56
CA LEU A 21 13.57 -2.44 -5.02
C LEU A 21 12.82 -1.28 -4.38
N HIS A 22 13.49 -0.52 -3.52
CA HIS A 22 12.90 0.63 -2.83
C HIS A 22 12.44 1.73 -3.79
N ARG A 23 13.20 2.00 -4.87
CA ARG A 23 12.79 2.95 -5.91
C ARG A 23 11.53 2.49 -6.61
N ALA A 24 11.49 1.24 -7.08
CA ALA A 24 10.31 0.68 -7.76
C ALA A 24 9.06 0.69 -6.86
N GLU A 25 9.25 0.37 -5.58
CA GLU A 25 8.20 0.41 -4.56
C GLU A 25 7.69 1.83 -4.29
N THR A 26 8.59 2.81 -4.23
CA THR A 26 8.26 4.23 -3.97
C THR A 26 7.49 4.87 -5.12
N GLU A 27 7.90 4.63 -6.37
CA GLU A 27 7.24 5.18 -7.56
C GLU A 27 5.76 4.75 -7.67
N ASN A 28 5.43 3.56 -7.18
CA ASN A 28 4.08 3.01 -7.17
C ASN A 28 3.24 3.50 -5.98
N LEU A 29 3.89 3.88 -4.88
CA LEU A 29 3.22 4.23 -3.63
C LEU A 29 2.63 5.64 -3.65
N GLU A 30 3.33 6.59 -4.26
CA GLU A 30 2.95 8.00 -4.29
C GLU A 30 1.56 8.25 -4.91
N PRO A 31 1.22 7.72 -6.11
CA PRO A 31 -0.10 7.94 -6.71
C PRO A 31 -1.26 7.41 -5.85
N LEU A 32 -1.04 6.29 -5.15
CA LEU A 32 -2.06 5.72 -4.26
C LEU A 32 -2.27 6.58 -3.02
N LEU A 33 -1.20 7.03 -2.36
CA LEU A 33 -1.30 7.92 -1.21
C LEU A 33 -1.99 9.23 -1.59
N ASP A 34 -1.68 9.76 -2.78
CA ASP A 34 -2.31 10.95 -3.33
C ASP A 34 -3.81 10.76 -3.60
N PHE A 35 -4.21 9.61 -4.11
CA PHE A 35 -5.62 9.28 -4.27
C PHE A 35 -6.34 9.19 -2.92
N LEU A 36 -5.79 8.45 -1.95
CA LEU A 36 -6.43 8.21 -0.66
C LEU A 36 -6.56 9.48 0.18
N LYS A 37 -5.53 10.34 0.21
CA LYS A 37 -5.53 11.57 1.03
C LYS A 37 -6.57 12.61 0.58
N GLN A 38 -7.08 12.50 -0.64
CA GLN A 38 -8.05 13.44 -1.22
C GLN A 38 -9.51 13.01 -0.99
N ARG A 39 -9.74 11.76 -0.55
CA ARG A 39 -11.08 11.19 -0.39
C ARG A 39 -11.63 11.45 1.01
N LYS A 40 -12.86 11.96 1.07
CA LYS A 40 -13.57 12.14 2.33
C LYS A 40 -13.95 10.78 2.92
N GLY A 41 -13.90 10.67 4.24
CA GLY A 41 -14.25 9.45 4.97
C GLY A 41 -13.19 8.35 4.92
N ILE A 42 -12.02 8.58 4.30
CA ILE A 42 -10.87 7.68 4.41
C ILE A 42 -10.03 8.08 5.63
N ASN A 43 -9.79 7.12 6.53
CA ASN A 43 -8.85 7.28 7.63
C ASN A 43 -7.58 6.49 7.31
N LEU A 44 -6.53 7.19 6.87
CA LEU A 44 -5.24 6.59 6.59
C LEU A 44 -4.48 6.26 7.88
N ILE A 45 -3.96 5.03 7.97
CA ILE A 45 -3.13 4.61 9.09
C ILE A 45 -1.65 4.78 8.72
N GLY A 46 -0.96 5.69 9.42
CA GLY A 46 0.43 6.06 9.18
C GLY A 46 0.60 7.31 8.31
N LYS A 47 1.86 7.61 7.93
CA LYS A 47 2.22 8.88 7.26
C LYS A 47 1.65 8.98 5.83
N PRO A 48 1.04 10.10 5.41
CA PRO A 48 0.52 10.26 4.04
C PRO A 48 1.62 10.56 2.99
N THR A 49 2.87 10.25 3.29
CA THR A 49 4.03 10.48 2.40
C THR A 49 4.82 9.20 2.21
N THR A 50 5.64 9.16 1.16
CA THR A 50 6.54 8.03 0.86
C THR A 50 7.80 8.04 1.73
N ASP A 51 8.13 9.17 2.35
CA ASP A 51 9.34 9.36 3.14
C ASP A 51 9.46 8.36 4.30
N ASN A 52 10.48 7.51 4.20
CA ASN A 52 10.81 6.50 5.20
C ASN A 52 9.58 5.62 5.54
N ARG A 53 8.85 5.21 4.50
CA ARG A 53 7.64 4.39 4.56
C ARG A 53 7.85 3.07 3.81
N ALA A 54 7.34 1.97 4.36
CA ALA A 54 7.22 0.72 3.63
C ALA A 54 6.11 0.82 2.55
N PRO A 55 6.18 0.04 1.45
CA PRO A 55 5.16 -0.01 0.40
C PRO A 55 3.88 -0.74 0.81
N THR A 56 3.43 -0.50 2.04
CA THR A 56 2.23 -1.06 2.65
C THR A 56 1.34 0.08 3.12
N VAL A 57 0.09 0.09 2.67
CA VAL A 57 -0.90 1.11 2.97
C VAL A 57 -2.09 0.49 3.67
N SER A 58 -2.40 0.98 4.86
CA SER A 58 -3.57 0.58 5.63
C SER A 58 -4.52 1.75 5.81
N PHE A 59 -5.82 1.53 5.62
CA PHE A 59 -6.85 2.54 5.84
C PHE A 59 -8.19 1.92 6.23
N THR A 60 -9.07 2.74 6.81
CA THR A 60 -10.49 2.44 6.97
C THR A 60 -11.33 3.45 6.20
N VAL A 61 -12.60 3.11 5.96
CA VAL A 61 -13.57 3.99 5.32
C VAL A 61 -14.78 4.11 6.24
N ASP A 62 -15.20 5.35 6.51
CA ASP A 62 -16.28 5.63 7.45
C ASP A 62 -17.56 4.89 7.09
N GLY A 63 -18.07 4.09 8.03
CA GLY A 63 -19.30 3.31 7.86
C GLY A 63 -19.19 2.12 6.90
N VAL A 64 -17.98 1.77 6.43
CA VAL A 64 -17.77 0.65 5.50
C VAL A 64 -16.85 -0.39 6.13
N ASP A 65 -17.29 -1.64 6.13
CA ASP A 65 -16.45 -2.76 6.55
C ASP A 65 -15.32 -3.01 5.52
N PRO A 66 -14.03 -3.06 5.93
CA PRO A 66 -12.92 -3.46 5.08
C PRO A 66 -13.14 -4.74 4.28
N GLU A 67 -13.87 -5.72 4.82
CA GLU A 67 -14.19 -6.97 4.11
C GLU A 67 -14.98 -6.69 2.82
N ILE A 68 -15.95 -5.77 2.86
CA ILE A 68 -16.76 -5.41 1.69
C ILE A 68 -15.90 -4.81 0.58
N ILE A 69 -14.88 -4.02 0.93
CA ILE A 69 -13.94 -3.45 -0.04
C ILE A 69 -13.11 -4.58 -0.66
N ALA A 70 -12.61 -5.52 0.15
CA ALA A 70 -11.86 -6.68 -0.32
C ALA A 70 -12.68 -7.56 -1.27
N GLU A 71 -13.94 -7.86 -0.93
CA GLU A 71 -14.84 -8.64 -1.79
C GLU A 71 -15.10 -7.96 -3.14
N LYS A 72 -15.34 -6.64 -3.15
CA LYS A 72 -15.57 -5.87 -4.38
C LYS A 72 -14.33 -5.83 -5.26
N LEU A 73 -13.14 -5.64 -4.69
CA LEU A 73 -11.87 -5.70 -5.42
C LEU A 73 -11.56 -7.11 -5.94
N ALA A 74 -11.87 -8.15 -5.16
CA ALA A 74 -11.70 -9.54 -5.56
C ALA A 74 -12.54 -9.89 -6.80
N LYS A 75 -13.77 -9.38 -6.91
CA LYS A 75 -14.61 -9.51 -8.13
C LYS A 75 -13.97 -8.90 -9.36
N GLN A 76 -13.13 -7.87 -9.17
CA GLN A 76 -12.35 -7.25 -10.23
C GLN A 76 -10.97 -7.89 -10.42
N ARG A 77 -10.69 -9.04 -9.78
CA ARG A 77 -9.39 -9.75 -9.77
C ARG A 77 -8.25 -8.90 -9.22
N ILE A 78 -8.50 -8.16 -8.14
CA ILE A 78 -7.51 -7.38 -7.39
C ILE A 78 -7.47 -7.95 -5.98
N GLY A 79 -6.34 -8.54 -5.60
CA GLY A 79 -6.14 -9.14 -4.28
C GLY A 79 -5.63 -8.12 -3.27
N ILE A 80 -6.30 -8.03 -2.13
CA ILE A 80 -5.89 -7.19 -1.00
C ILE A 80 -6.05 -7.99 0.30
N ALA A 81 -5.51 -7.48 1.41
CA ALA A 81 -5.80 -8.03 2.73
C ALA A 81 -6.81 -7.14 3.47
N ASN A 82 -7.65 -7.75 4.30
CA ASN A 82 -8.49 -7.08 5.29
C ASN A 82 -8.31 -7.72 6.68
N GLY A 83 -8.77 -7.04 7.74
CA GLY A 83 -8.64 -7.49 9.14
C GLY A 83 -7.46 -6.87 9.88
N ASN A 84 -7.11 -7.40 11.05
CA ASN A 84 -6.08 -6.82 11.93
C ASN A 84 -4.63 -7.01 11.46
N CYS A 85 -4.39 -7.80 10.42
CA CYS A 85 -3.05 -8.06 9.87
C CYS A 85 -2.03 -8.53 10.92
N TYR A 86 -2.45 -9.37 11.88
CA TYR A 86 -1.65 -9.84 13.03
C TYR A 86 -1.24 -8.73 14.01
N ALA A 87 -1.84 -7.54 13.92
CA ALA A 87 -1.54 -6.37 14.76
C ALA A 87 -2.69 -6.04 15.72
N TYR A 88 -3.27 -7.05 16.38
CA TYR A 88 -4.47 -6.93 17.22
C TYR A 88 -4.40 -5.77 18.24
N ARG A 89 -3.34 -5.74 19.06
CA ARG A 89 -3.18 -4.71 20.11
C ARG A 89 -2.98 -3.31 19.55
N LEU A 90 -2.41 -3.19 18.35
CA LEU A 90 -2.29 -1.90 17.67
C LEU A 90 -3.66 -1.40 17.24
N MET A 91 -4.53 -2.28 16.73
CA MET A 91 -5.89 -1.91 16.37
C MET A 91 -6.64 -1.38 17.60
N GLU A 92 -6.56 -2.07 18.75
CA GLU A 92 -7.13 -1.60 20.01
C GLU A 92 -6.60 -0.21 20.41
N ALA A 93 -5.28 -0.01 20.34
CA ALA A 93 -4.64 1.25 20.69
C ALA A 93 -5.03 2.41 19.75
N LEU A 94 -5.40 2.11 18.51
CA LEU A 94 -5.89 3.08 17.52
C LEU A 94 -7.41 3.25 17.55
N GLY A 95 -8.13 2.52 18.41
CA GLY A 95 -9.59 2.55 18.47
C GLY A 95 -10.28 1.87 17.28
N ILE A 96 -9.56 1.01 16.55
CA ILE A 96 -10.08 0.23 15.43
C ILE A 96 -10.52 -1.14 15.98
N PRO A 97 -11.78 -1.57 15.77
CA PRO A 97 -12.22 -2.90 16.20
C PRO A 97 -11.35 -4.00 15.57
N PRO A 98 -10.63 -4.83 16.36
CA PRO A 98 -9.65 -5.78 15.80
C PRO A 98 -10.26 -6.88 14.91
N GLU A 99 -11.53 -7.23 15.12
CA GLU A 99 -12.24 -8.22 14.30
C GLU A 99 -12.53 -7.67 12.89
N GLN A 100 -12.75 -6.36 12.77
CA GLN A 100 -12.96 -5.67 11.49
C GLN A 100 -11.61 -5.29 10.85
N GLY A 101 -10.73 -4.68 11.66
CA GLY A 101 -9.40 -4.23 11.26
C GLY A 101 -9.41 -3.17 10.16
N VAL A 102 -8.57 -3.35 9.15
CA VAL A 102 -8.29 -2.34 8.11
C VAL A 102 -8.27 -2.97 6.73
N VAL A 103 -8.43 -2.16 5.69
CA VAL A 103 -7.96 -2.52 4.34
C VAL A 103 -6.45 -2.37 4.31
N ARG A 104 -5.72 -3.38 3.82
CA ARG A 104 -4.27 -3.32 3.61
C ARG A 104 -3.90 -3.63 2.16
N LEU A 105 -3.28 -2.65 1.53
CA LEU A 105 -2.66 -2.72 0.21
C LEU A 105 -1.16 -2.89 0.42
N SER A 106 -0.52 -3.78 -0.33
CA SER A 106 0.91 -4.05 -0.18
C SER A 106 1.51 -4.31 -1.55
N PHE A 107 2.59 -3.59 -1.86
CA PHE A 107 3.30 -3.69 -3.12
C PHE A 107 4.72 -4.15 -2.89
N VAL A 108 5.31 -4.67 -3.94
CA VAL A 108 6.70 -5.11 -3.98
C VAL A 108 7.31 -4.69 -5.30
N HIS A 109 8.62 -4.84 -5.44
CA HIS A 109 9.37 -4.44 -6.63
C HIS A 109 8.86 -4.92 -8.00
N TYR A 110 8.04 -5.98 -8.06
CA TYR A 110 7.44 -6.47 -9.32
C TYR A 110 6.00 -6.00 -9.56
N THR A 111 5.43 -5.18 -8.67
CA THR A 111 4.16 -4.51 -8.92
C THR A 111 4.36 -3.46 -10.01
N SER A 112 3.48 -3.46 -11.02
CA SER A 112 3.53 -2.53 -12.14
C SER A 112 2.70 -1.26 -11.88
N LYS A 113 3.02 -0.19 -12.63
CA LYS A 113 2.26 1.08 -12.59
C LYS A 113 0.82 0.87 -13.06
N GLU A 114 0.62 -0.02 -14.04
CA GLU A 114 -0.67 -0.40 -14.57
C GLU A 114 -1.55 -1.12 -13.53
N GLU A 115 -0.96 -1.98 -12.69
CA GLU A 115 -1.69 -2.62 -11.58
C GLU A 115 -2.11 -1.60 -10.53
N VAL A 116 -1.25 -0.64 -10.17
CA VAL A 116 -1.59 0.45 -9.25
C VAL A 116 -2.69 1.33 -9.82
N ARG A 117 -2.61 1.69 -11.11
CA ARG A 117 -3.66 2.47 -11.77
C ARG A 117 -4.99 1.73 -11.75
N ARG A 118 -4.99 0.45 -12.11
CA ARG A 118 -6.20 -0.40 -12.09
C ARG A 118 -6.79 -0.52 -10.68
N LEU A 119 -5.96 -0.59 -9.65
CA LEU A 119 -6.38 -0.56 -8.25
C LEU A 119 -7.05 0.78 -7.89
N ILE A 120 -6.42 1.90 -8.26
CA ILE A 120 -6.97 3.25 -8.00
C ILE A 120 -8.32 3.44 -8.69
N ASP A 121 -8.43 3.04 -9.97
CA ASP A 121 -9.68 3.11 -10.73
C ASP A 121 -10.77 2.26 -10.04
N ALA A 122 -10.44 1.03 -9.65
CA ALA A 122 -11.39 0.16 -8.95
C ALA A 122 -11.81 0.72 -7.58
N LEU A 123 -10.89 1.32 -6.83
CA LEU A 123 -11.21 1.99 -5.57
C LEU A 123 -12.12 3.19 -5.80
N ALA A 124 -11.89 3.99 -6.84
CA ALA A 124 -12.72 5.17 -7.14
C ALA A 124 -14.19 4.84 -7.37
N ASP A 125 -14.50 3.63 -7.86
CA ASP A 125 -15.86 3.11 -8.04
C ASP A 125 -16.46 2.53 -6.74
N ILE A 126 -15.62 2.12 -5.79
CA ILE A 126 -16.03 1.44 -4.56
C ILE A 126 -16.21 2.43 -3.39
N ILE A 127 -15.35 3.46 -3.31
CA ILE A 127 -15.23 4.42 -2.19
C ILE A 127 -15.21 5.88 -2.66
#